data_AF-A0A6B1D1N7-F1
#
_entry.id   AF-A0A6B1D1N7-F1
#
_cell.length_a   1.000
_cell.length_b   1.000
_cell.length_c   1.000
_cell.angle_alpha   90.00
_cell.angle_beta   90.00
_cell.angle_gamma   90.00
#
_symmetry.space_group_name_H-M   'P 1'
#
loop_
_entity.id
_entity.type
_entity.pdbx_description
1 polymer ?
#
loop_
_entity_poly.entity_id
_entity_poly.type
_entity_poly.pdbx_seq_one_letter_code
_entity_poly.pdbx_strand_id
1 'polypeptide(L)'
;MSRANWRPSGRTWCAATNRERQIQMDLPAELPTYLEDWKTEYTVAFALLGSYARGDAGPHSDLDVVRFVDDDKHEAEARSFLIGTGEGATGRNEDARAQHKPRHLLVVRSTVTPSQVESWFSDPGQAVNIIVGLRDGRAIWDPNGIFAAIQQRAEAFKWTPALQEKADQLAGKELVGWIEEAHKGLEGLRRNDTGRLLNARLGLSWGLAWVMRLHRGVLAASDNTFFSDVISAVGPETKWARLLHRAFGIAVGGEDNSLSLREEVTSGLLLYCETFSLLKEALPRDDFALIEATVSRIRRELECELLAAYEDPGGPAI
;
A
#
# COMPACT_ATOMS: atom_id res chain seq x y z
N MET A 1 50.90 -17.32 27.16
CA MET A 1 49.93 -16.20 27.29
C MET A 1 50.00 -15.40 26.00
N SER A 2 49.02 -15.22 25.12
CA SER A 2 47.65 -15.68 24.92
C SER A 2 47.49 -15.84 23.39
N ARG A 3 47.00 -16.98 22.90
CA ARG A 3 46.66 -17.20 21.49
C ARG A 3 45.20 -16.80 21.29
N ALA A 4 44.93 -15.75 20.52
CA ALA A 4 43.59 -15.43 20.06
C ALA A 4 43.38 -16.02 18.66
N ASN A 5 42.59 -17.10 18.61
CA ASN A 5 42.08 -17.72 17.40
C ASN A 5 40.97 -16.84 16.81
N TRP A 6 41.13 -16.40 15.56
CA TRP A 6 40.01 -15.91 14.76
C TRP A 6 39.66 -16.99 13.73
N ARG A 7 38.50 -17.64 13.91
CA ARG A 7 37.89 -18.52 12.92
C ARG A 7 36.76 -17.76 12.22
N PRO A 8 36.67 -17.77 10.89
CA PRO A 8 35.50 -17.28 10.19
C PRO A 8 34.39 -18.32 10.34
N SER A 9 33.38 -18.04 11.17
CA SER A 9 32.17 -18.84 11.22
C SER A 9 31.27 -18.42 10.06
N GLY A 10 31.14 -19.32 9.08
CA GLY A 10 30.25 -19.16 7.95
C GLY A 10 28.79 -19.01 8.38
N ARG A 11 28.14 -18.01 7.80
CA ARG A 11 26.78 -18.14 7.28
C ARG A 11 26.80 -17.53 5.89
N THR A 12 27.11 -18.37 4.91
CA THR A 12 26.63 -18.18 3.55
C THR A 12 25.12 -18.00 3.64
N TRP A 13 24.65 -16.81 3.24
CA TRP A 13 23.27 -16.64 2.81
C TRP A 13 23.10 -17.50 1.57
N CYS A 14 22.77 -18.77 1.75
CA CYS A 14 22.24 -19.58 0.68
C CYS A 14 20.93 -18.91 0.26
N ALA A 15 20.91 -18.42 -0.98
CA ALA A 15 19.70 -18.27 -1.74
C ALA A 15 18.93 -19.59 -1.61
N ALA A 16 17.90 -19.60 -0.77
CA ALA A 16 16.92 -20.67 -0.79
C ALA A 16 16.23 -20.55 -2.15
N THR A 17 16.69 -21.34 -3.11
CA THR A 17 15.97 -21.59 -4.36
C THR A 17 14.53 -21.96 -4.00
N ASN A 18 13.58 -21.41 -4.76
CA ASN A 18 12.12 -21.54 -4.65
C ASN A 18 11.54 -22.97 -4.63
N ARG A 19 12.35 -24.01 -4.33
CA ARG A 19 12.02 -25.43 -4.49
C ARG A 19 11.59 -26.18 -3.23
N GLU A 20 11.64 -25.60 -2.02
CA GLU A 20 11.37 -26.37 -0.79
C GLU A 20 10.45 -25.69 0.24
N ARG A 21 9.74 -24.61 -0.11
CA ARG A 21 8.56 -24.17 0.67
C ARG A 21 7.29 -24.74 0.05
N GLN A 22 7.11 -26.05 0.18
CA GLN A 22 5.80 -26.66 -0.02
C GLN A 22 4.95 -26.36 1.23
N ILE A 23 4.69 -25.07 1.48
CA ILE A 23 3.59 -24.67 2.36
C ILE A 23 2.36 -25.19 1.62
N GLN A 24 1.76 -26.25 2.14
CA GLN A 24 0.49 -26.77 1.66
C GLN A 24 -0.49 -25.61 1.72
N MET A 25 -0.83 -25.07 0.54
CA MET A 25 -1.75 -23.96 0.45
C MET A 25 -3.14 -24.53 0.68
N ASP A 26 -3.77 -24.15 1.77
CA ASP A 26 -5.17 -24.49 2.06
C ASP A 26 -6.09 -23.66 1.14
N LEU A 27 -6.06 -23.99 -0.14
CA LEU A 27 -6.97 -23.44 -1.14
C LEU A 27 -8.32 -24.15 -1.04
N PRO A 28 -9.44 -23.46 -1.33
CA PRO A 28 -10.75 -24.11 -1.40
C PRO A 28 -10.73 -25.30 -2.35
N ALA A 29 -11.36 -26.41 -1.94
CA ALA A 29 -11.45 -27.63 -2.76
C ALA A 29 -12.20 -27.38 -4.08
N GLU A 30 -13.07 -26.38 -4.10
CA GLU A 30 -13.89 -25.98 -5.23
C GLU A 30 -13.12 -25.09 -6.22
N LEU A 31 -12.00 -24.48 -5.82
CA LEU A 31 -11.25 -23.52 -6.66
C LEU A 31 -10.88 -24.10 -8.04
N PRO A 32 -10.42 -25.35 -8.19
CA PRO A 32 -10.15 -25.93 -9.52
C PRO A 32 -11.36 -25.89 -10.46
N THR A 33 -12.58 -26.14 -9.95
CA THR A 33 -13.81 -26.05 -10.75
C THR A 33 -14.03 -24.62 -11.25
N TYR A 34 -13.88 -23.63 -10.37
CA TYR A 34 -13.98 -22.22 -10.76
C TYR A 34 -12.91 -21.81 -11.77
N LEU A 35 -11.68 -22.31 -11.64
CA LEU A 35 -10.61 -22.02 -12.60
C LEU A 35 -10.92 -22.57 -13.98
N GLU A 36 -11.47 -23.79 -14.09
CA GLU A 36 -11.92 -24.34 -15.37
C GLU A 36 -13.08 -23.52 -15.95
N ASP A 37 -14.04 -23.08 -15.12
CA ASP A 37 -15.14 -22.21 -15.57
C ASP A 37 -14.65 -20.83 -16.04
N TRP A 38 -13.58 -20.30 -15.42
CA TRP A 38 -13.01 -19.00 -15.78
C TRP A 38 -12.04 -19.08 -16.95
N LYS A 39 -11.56 -20.28 -17.29
CA LYS A 39 -10.64 -20.51 -18.38
C LYS A 39 -11.37 -20.36 -19.71
N THR A 40 -10.72 -19.65 -20.62
CA THR A 40 -11.17 -19.49 -22.01
C THR A 40 -10.04 -19.86 -22.95
N GLU A 41 -10.32 -19.91 -24.25
CA GLU A 41 -9.29 -20.12 -25.27
C GLU A 41 -8.15 -19.09 -25.22
N TYR A 42 -8.43 -17.85 -24.83
CA TYR A 42 -7.46 -16.76 -24.67
C TYR A 42 -6.70 -16.77 -23.32
N THR A 43 -7.04 -17.66 -22.39
CA THR A 43 -6.39 -17.67 -21.07
C THR A 43 -5.02 -18.34 -21.18
N VAL A 44 -3.96 -17.64 -20.78
CA VAL A 44 -2.59 -18.14 -20.89
C VAL A 44 -1.94 -18.51 -19.56
N ALA A 45 -2.42 -17.92 -18.46
CA ALA A 45 -2.00 -18.31 -17.11
C ALA A 45 -3.04 -17.91 -16.05
N PHE A 46 -3.01 -18.62 -14.92
CA PHE A 46 -3.59 -18.21 -13.65
C PHE A 46 -2.49 -18.17 -12.59
N ALA A 47 -2.45 -17.11 -11.80
CA ALA A 47 -1.56 -16.99 -10.65
C ALA A 47 -2.30 -16.50 -9.41
N LEU A 48 -1.80 -16.87 -8.24
CA LEU A 48 -2.18 -16.28 -6.96
C LEU A 48 -1.23 -15.15 -6.62
N LEU A 49 -1.80 -14.04 -6.19
CA LEU A 49 -1.07 -12.96 -5.53
C LEU A 49 -1.54 -12.86 -4.07
N GLY A 50 -1.10 -11.80 -3.38
CA GLY A 50 -1.59 -11.48 -2.04
C GLY A 50 -1.16 -12.48 -0.97
N SER A 51 -1.96 -12.54 0.10
CA SER A 51 -1.57 -13.23 1.33
C SER A 51 -1.49 -14.76 1.20
N TYR A 52 -2.33 -15.35 0.35
CA TYR A 52 -2.26 -16.78 0.06
C TYR A 52 -1.00 -17.16 -0.71
N ALA A 53 -0.53 -16.32 -1.65
CA ALA A 53 0.73 -16.54 -2.35
C ALA A 53 1.94 -16.42 -1.40
N ARG A 54 1.91 -15.46 -0.47
CA ARG A 54 2.98 -15.29 0.54
C ARG A 54 2.96 -16.37 1.63
N GLY A 55 1.80 -16.99 1.87
CA GLY A 55 1.61 -17.95 2.96
C GLY A 55 1.40 -17.28 4.33
N ASP A 56 0.94 -16.02 4.33
CA ASP A 56 0.60 -15.24 5.54
C ASP A 56 -0.92 -14.96 5.64
N ALA A 57 -1.73 -15.66 4.84
CA ALA A 57 -3.19 -15.54 4.86
C ALA A 57 -3.78 -15.86 6.24
N GLY A 58 -4.67 -14.98 6.70
CA GLY A 58 -5.43 -15.14 7.94
C GLY A 58 -6.90 -15.47 7.71
N PRO A 59 -7.71 -15.61 8.79
CA PRO A 59 -9.13 -15.97 8.68
C PRO A 59 -10.02 -14.97 7.93
N HIS A 60 -9.52 -13.76 7.68
CA HIS A 60 -10.21 -12.68 6.97
C HIS A 60 -9.54 -12.30 5.65
N SER A 61 -8.52 -13.06 5.23
CA SER A 61 -7.89 -12.87 3.93
C SER A 61 -8.84 -13.29 2.81
N ASP A 62 -8.83 -12.54 1.73
CA ASP A 62 -9.35 -12.94 0.43
C ASP A 62 -8.30 -13.68 -0.39
N LEU A 63 -8.76 -14.36 -1.43
CA LEU A 63 -7.94 -15.05 -2.40
C LEU A 63 -7.86 -14.23 -3.70
N ASP A 64 -6.68 -13.69 -3.98
CA ASP A 64 -6.41 -12.95 -5.20
C ASP A 64 -5.95 -13.88 -6.33
N VAL A 65 -6.79 -14.06 -7.35
CA VAL A 65 -6.50 -14.83 -8.56
C VAL A 65 -6.32 -13.87 -9.74
N VAL A 66 -5.16 -13.89 -10.37
CA VAL A 66 -4.89 -13.14 -11.60
C VAL A 66 -4.97 -14.08 -12.79
N ARG A 67 -5.85 -13.76 -13.73
CA ARG A 67 -6.01 -14.41 -15.02
C ARG A 67 -5.28 -13.60 -16.08
N PHE A 68 -4.27 -14.17 -16.71
CA PHE A 68 -3.56 -13.56 -17.82
C PHE A 68 -4.19 -14.00 -19.15
N VAL A 69 -4.34 -13.06 -20.08
CA VAL A 69 -4.83 -13.30 -21.45
C VAL A 69 -3.75 -12.99 -22.50
N ASP A 70 -3.91 -13.53 -23.72
CA ASP A 70 -2.91 -13.44 -24.79
C ASP A 70 -2.96 -12.14 -25.61
N ASP A 71 -4.04 -11.35 -25.54
CA ASP A 71 -4.17 -10.10 -26.27
C ASP A 71 -4.83 -8.95 -25.48
N ASP A 72 -4.73 -7.74 -26.04
CA ASP A 72 -5.29 -6.50 -25.47
C ASP A 72 -6.74 -6.22 -25.89
N LYS A 73 -7.41 -7.13 -26.60
CA LYS A 73 -8.82 -6.95 -27.00
C LYS A 73 -9.78 -7.25 -25.86
N HIS A 74 -9.30 -7.92 -24.82
CA HIS A 74 -10.06 -8.21 -23.63
C HIS A 74 -9.99 -7.04 -22.65
N GLU A 75 -11.12 -6.71 -22.04
CA GLU A 75 -11.15 -5.68 -21.00
C GLU A 75 -10.47 -6.19 -19.73
N ALA A 76 -9.58 -5.37 -19.18
CA ALA A 76 -9.10 -5.54 -17.82
C ALA A 76 -10.29 -5.43 -16.87
N GLU A 77 -10.57 -6.50 -16.13
CA GLU A 77 -11.77 -6.62 -15.31
C GLU A 77 -11.43 -7.29 -13.99
N ALA A 78 -11.95 -6.75 -12.88
CA ALA A 78 -11.94 -7.41 -11.59
C ALA A 78 -13.36 -7.90 -11.24
N ARG A 79 -13.50 -9.17 -10.86
CA ARG A 79 -14.76 -9.74 -10.36
C ARG A 79 -14.55 -10.37 -9.00
N SER A 80 -15.53 -10.20 -8.11
CA SER A 80 -15.55 -10.79 -6.78
C SER A 80 -16.53 -11.96 -6.72
N PHE A 81 -16.12 -13.03 -6.06
CA PHE A 81 -16.90 -14.25 -5.87
C PHE A 81 -16.89 -14.64 -4.39
N LEU A 82 -17.95 -15.30 -3.94
CA LEU A 82 -17.96 -15.99 -2.65
C LEU A 82 -17.92 -17.48 -2.92
N ILE A 83 -16.83 -18.13 -2.54
CA ILE A 83 -16.68 -19.58 -2.63
C ILE A 83 -16.95 -20.15 -1.24
N GLY A 84 -17.88 -21.11 -1.13
CA GLY A 84 -18.06 -21.85 0.12
C GLY A 84 -16.82 -22.70 0.37
N THR A 85 -16.19 -22.55 1.53
CA THR A 85 -15.15 -23.49 1.96
C THR A 85 -15.90 -24.65 2.61
N GLY A 86 -16.19 -25.71 1.85
CA GLY A 86 -17.09 -26.77 2.30
C GLY A 86 -16.78 -27.33 3.69
N GLU A 87 -17.82 -27.61 4.48
CA GLU A 87 -17.74 -28.57 5.58
C GLU A 87 -17.66 -29.97 4.97
N GLY A 88 -16.52 -30.67 5.14
CA GLY A 88 -16.40 -32.00 4.55
C GLY A 88 -15.12 -32.76 4.80
N ALA A 89 -14.40 -32.52 5.90
CA ALA A 89 -13.28 -33.37 6.30
C ALA A 89 -13.36 -33.75 7.79
N THR A 90 -13.79 -34.99 8.01
CA THR A 90 -13.78 -35.77 9.28
C THR A 90 -14.84 -35.33 10.31
N GLY A 91 -15.54 -36.20 11.04
CA GLY A 91 -15.44 -37.63 11.28
C GLY A 91 -16.39 -37.91 12.45
N ARG A 92 -16.99 -39.10 12.48
CA ARG A 92 -17.96 -39.60 13.47
C ARG A 92 -17.64 -39.17 14.92
N ASN A 93 -18.22 -38.07 15.37
CA ASN A 93 -18.42 -37.78 16.79
C ASN A 93 -19.64 -36.88 16.90
N GLU A 94 -20.79 -37.48 17.21
CA GLU A 94 -22.12 -36.86 17.17
C GLU A 94 -22.34 -35.79 18.27
N ASP A 95 -21.34 -35.54 19.12
CA ASP A 95 -21.50 -34.68 20.31
C ASP A 95 -20.93 -33.26 20.17
N ALA A 96 -20.35 -32.87 19.03
CA ALA A 96 -19.89 -31.51 18.78
C ALA A 96 -20.86 -30.71 17.90
N ARG A 97 -22.11 -30.54 18.36
CA ARG A 97 -23.13 -29.66 17.74
C ARG A 97 -22.83 -28.16 17.96
N ALA A 98 -21.58 -27.75 17.83
CA ALA A 98 -21.25 -26.35 17.61
C ALA A 98 -21.48 -26.07 16.12
N GLN A 99 -22.56 -25.34 15.82
CA GLN A 99 -22.96 -24.85 14.51
C GLN A 99 -21.76 -24.27 13.74
N HIS A 100 -21.09 -25.10 12.94
CA HIS A 100 -20.08 -24.64 12.00
C HIS A 100 -20.84 -24.00 10.85
N LYS A 101 -21.08 -22.68 10.96
CA LYS A 101 -21.62 -21.93 9.83
C LYS A 101 -20.62 -22.11 8.67
N PRO A 102 -21.10 -22.44 7.46
CA PRO A 102 -20.23 -22.50 6.29
C PRO A 102 -19.48 -21.18 6.18
N ARG A 103 -18.15 -21.25 6.12
CA ARG A 103 -17.32 -20.08 5.87
C ARG A 103 -17.32 -19.81 4.37
N HIS A 104 -17.52 -18.56 4.00
CA HIS A 104 -17.35 -18.10 2.63
C HIS A 104 -15.99 -17.44 2.54
N LEU A 105 -15.22 -17.81 1.52
CA LEU A 105 -14.00 -17.14 1.14
C LEU A 105 -14.32 -16.12 0.04
N LEU A 106 -13.91 -14.87 0.25
CA LEU A 106 -13.91 -13.87 -0.81
C LEU A 106 -12.78 -14.21 -1.79
N VAL A 107 -13.13 -14.37 -3.06
CA VAL A 107 -12.16 -14.59 -4.14
C VAL A 107 -12.28 -13.45 -5.12
N VAL A 108 -11.17 -12.75 -5.36
CA VAL A 108 -11.09 -11.67 -6.33
C VAL A 108 -10.34 -12.20 -7.54
N ARG A 109 -11.00 -12.19 -8.70
CA ARG A 109 -10.39 -12.56 -9.97
C ARG A 109 -10.15 -11.32 -10.81
N SER A 110 -8.89 -11.01 -11.10
CA SER A 110 -8.51 -9.93 -12.01
C SER A 110 -8.02 -10.48 -13.35
N THR A 111 -8.61 -10.02 -14.45
CA THR A 111 -8.13 -10.29 -15.81
C THR A 111 -7.12 -9.21 -16.20
N VAL A 112 -5.94 -9.64 -16.67
CA VAL A 112 -4.82 -8.75 -17.02
C VAL A 112 -4.36 -9.03 -18.45
N THR A 113 -4.22 -7.96 -19.22
CA THR A 113 -3.75 -7.98 -20.60
C THR A 113 -2.24 -7.78 -20.72
N PRO A 114 -1.62 -8.11 -21.87
CA PRO A 114 -0.20 -7.85 -22.09
C PRO A 114 0.21 -6.38 -21.88
N SER A 115 -0.56 -5.41 -22.37
CA SER A 115 -0.26 -3.98 -22.17
C SER A 115 -0.30 -3.57 -20.69
N GLN A 116 -1.18 -4.16 -19.90
CA GLN A 116 -1.23 -3.92 -18.46
C GLN A 116 -0.04 -4.55 -17.75
N VAL A 117 0.41 -5.74 -18.18
CA VAL A 117 1.69 -6.30 -17.70
C VAL A 117 2.84 -5.35 -18.01
N GLU A 118 2.91 -4.76 -19.21
CA GLU A 118 3.96 -3.80 -19.54
C GLU A 118 3.88 -2.50 -18.72
N SER A 119 2.67 -2.03 -18.39
CA SER A 119 2.50 -0.84 -17.55
C SER A 119 3.04 -1.08 -16.13
N TRP A 120 2.92 -2.28 -15.58
CA TRP A 120 3.50 -2.64 -14.28
C TRP A 120 5.01 -2.42 -14.17
N PHE A 121 5.74 -2.48 -15.28
CA PHE A 121 7.19 -2.29 -15.31
C PHE A 121 7.62 -0.89 -15.75
N SER A 122 6.70 -0.06 -16.24
CA SER A 122 7.02 1.21 -16.92
C SER A 122 6.29 2.43 -16.37
N ASP A 123 5.16 2.22 -15.68
CA ASP A 123 4.40 3.19 -14.91
C ASP A 123 4.76 3.05 -13.42
N PRO A 124 5.35 4.08 -12.78
CA PRO A 124 5.75 4.03 -11.38
C PRO A 124 4.56 3.79 -10.44
N GLY A 125 3.36 4.31 -10.75
CA GLY A 125 2.17 4.12 -9.93
C GLY A 125 1.69 2.67 -9.90
N GLN A 126 1.84 1.96 -11.02
CA GLN A 126 1.57 0.53 -11.07
C GLN A 126 2.70 -0.27 -10.42
N ALA A 127 3.95 0.08 -10.72
CA ALA A 127 5.13 -0.64 -10.26
C ALA A 127 5.21 -0.73 -8.72
N VAL A 128 4.94 0.38 -8.01
CA VAL A 128 4.98 0.40 -6.54
C VAL A 128 3.96 -0.56 -5.91
N ASN A 129 2.85 -0.84 -6.61
CA ASN A 129 1.76 -1.69 -6.11
C ASN A 129 1.95 -3.17 -6.43
N ILE A 130 2.51 -3.50 -7.60
CA ILE A 130 2.39 -4.87 -8.13
C ILE A 130 3.71 -5.65 -8.13
N ILE A 131 4.87 -4.98 -8.22
CA ILE A 131 6.15 -5.68 -8.46
C ILE A 131 6.48 -6.66 -7.34
N VAL A 132 6.25 -6.31 -6.07
CA VAL A 132 6.49 -7.26 -4.96
C VAL A 132 5.48 -8.39 -5.00
N GLY A 133 4.21 -8.09 -5.27
CA GLY A 133 3.19 -9.12 -5.47
C GLY A 133 3.58 -10.14 -6.54
N LEU A 134 4.12 -9.70 -7.69
CA LEU A 134 4.58 -10.59 -8.75
C LEU A 134 5.76 -11.47 -8.34
N ARG A 135 6.69 -10.93 -7.53
CA ARG A 135 7.82 -11.70 -7.00
C ARG A 135 7.34 -12.82 -6.09
N ASP A 136 6.38 -12.52 -5.22
CA ASP A 136 5.85 -13.48 -4.25
C ASP A 136 4.73 -14.37 -4.81
N GLY A 137 4.25 -14.05 -6.03
CA GLY A 137 3.13 -14.71 -6.67
C GLY A 137 3.40 -16.19 -6.97
N ARG A 138 2.33 -16.98 -7.08
CA ARG A 138 2.41 -18.41 -7.36
C ARG A 138 1.57 -18.79 -8.56
N ALA A 139 2.16 -19.43 -9.55
CA ALA A 139 1.41 -20.00 -10.65
C ALA A 139 0.44 -21.08 -10.13
N ILE A 140 -0.83 -20.98 -10.50
CA ILE A 140 -1.80 -22.07 -10.34
C ILE A 140 -1.82 -22.92 -11.63
N TRP A 141 -1.82 -22.24 -12.78
CA TRP A 141 -1.81 -22.85 -14.09
C TRP A 141 -0.99 -21.96 -15.03
N ASP A 142 0.12 -22.47 -15.56
CA ASP A 142 1.01 -21.71 -16.45
C ASP A 142 1.72 -22.65 -17.44
N PRO A 143 1.00 -23.24 -18.40
CA PRO A 143 1.53 -24.32 -19.24
C PRO A 143 2.67 -23.87 -20.16
N ASN A 144 2.73 -22.57 -20.49
CA ASN A 144 3.68 -22.00 -21.42
C ASN A 144 4.75 -21.13 -20.71
N GLY A 145 4.73 -21.05 -19.38
CA GLY A 145 5.69 -20.27 -18.60
C GLY A 145 5.53 -18.74 -18.74
N ILE A 146 4.33 -18.26 -19.10
CA ILE A 146 4.05 -16.82 -19.24
C ILE A 146 4.15 -16.13 -17.89
N PHE A 147 3.50 -16.66 -16.86
CA PHE A 147 3.60 -16.07 -15.52
C PHE A 147 5.02 -16.22 -14.95
N ALA A 148 5.66 -17.36 -15.16
CA ALA A 148 7.05 -17.57 -14.75
C ALA A 148 8.01 -16.52 -15.38
N ALA A 149 7.81 -16.16 -16.66
CA ALA A 149 8.59 -15.11 -17.31
C ALA A 149 8.29 -13.72 -16.72
N ILE A 150 7.03 -13.41 -16.40
CA ILE A 150 6.64 -12.16 -15.73
C ILE A 150 7.26 -12.07 -14.33
N GLN A 151 7.22 -13.15 -13.57
CA GLN A 151 7.83 -13.23 -12.24
C GLN A 151 9.35 -13.03 -12.32
N GLN A 152 10.03 -13.67 -13.27
CA GLN A 152 11.46 -13.45 -13.50
C GLN A 152 11.78 -11.98 -13.84
N ARG A 153 10.93 -11.33 -14.64
CA ARG A 153 11.07 -9.88 -14.92
C ARG A 153 10.88 -9.05 -13.64
N ALA A 154 9.93 -9.41 -12.78
CA ALA A 154 9.71 -8.74 -11.49
C ALA A 154 10.89 -8.93 -10.53
N GLU A 155 11.48 -10.13 -10.47
CA GLU A 155 12.72 -10.39 -9.72
C GLU A 155 13.90 -9.55 -10.23
N ALA A 156 14.04 -9.44 -11.55
CA ALA A 156 15.08 -8.64 -12.20
C ALA A 156 14.80 -7.12 -12.19
N PHE A 157 13.58 -6.71 -11.84
CA PHE A 157 13.17 -5.30 -11.87
C PHE A 157 14.04 -4.45 -10.94
N LYS A 158 14.52 -3.33 -11.49
CA LYS A 158 15.27 -2.32 -10.77
C LYS A 158 14.57 -0.99 -10.90
N TRP A 159 14.43 -0.30 -9.76
CA TRP A 159 13.99 1.09 -9.76
C TRP A 159 15.09 1.97 -10.36
N THR A 160 14.92 2.35 -11.63
CA THR A 160 15.95 3.11 -12.38
C THR A 160 15.78 4.61 -12.21
N PRO A 161 16.82 5.43 -12.48
CA PRO A 161 16.70 6.89 -12.47
C PRO A 161 15.60 7.41 -13.42
N ALA A 162 15.43 6.79 -14.59
CA ALA A 162 14.38 7.18 -15.54
C ALA A 162 12.96 6.90 -15.02
N LEU A 163 12.79 5.81 -14.26
CA LEU A 163 11.51 5.52 -13.61
C LEU A 163 11.27 6.45 -12.41
N GLN A 164 12.33 6.79 -11.67
CA GLN A 164 12.29 7.78 -10.60
C GLN A 164 11.83 9.15 -11.11
N GLU A 165 12.36 9.62 -12.24
CA GLU A 165 11.92 10.90 -12.83
C GLU A 165 10.42 10.91 -13.15
N LYS A 166 9.88 9.81 -13.70
CA LYS A 166 8.43 9.66 -13.92
C LYS A 166 7.67 9.64 -12.60
N ALA A 167 8.21 8.99 -11.57
CA ALA A 167 7.59 8.89 -10.26
C ALA A 167 7.53 10.26 -9.58
N ASP A 168 8.57 11.09 -9.71
CA ASP A 168 8.62 12.44 -9.19
C ASP A 168 7.61 13.36 -9.90
N GLN A 169 7.50 13.25 -11.23
CA GLN A 169 6.47 13.95 -12.00
C GLN A 169 5.05 13.55 -11.58
N LEU A 170 4.81 12.25 -11.34
CA LEU A 170 3.52 11.78 -10.86
C LEU A 170 3.26 12.25 -9.43
N ALA A 171 4.25 12.16 -8.54
CA ALA A 171 4.15 12.62 -7.16
C ALA A 171 3.85 14.13 -7.07
N GLY A 172 4.44 14.94 -7.96
CA GLY A 172 4.12 16.37 -8.10
C GLY A 172 2.65 16.62 -8.45
N LYS A 173 2.13 15.92 -9.48
CA LYS A 173 0.72 16.00 -9.88
C LYS A 173 -0.23 15.56 -8.76
N GLU A 174 0.09 14.47 -8.08
CA GLU A 174 -0.66 13.99 -6.92
C GLU A 174 -0.67 15.05 -5.80
N LEU A 175 0.48 15.67 -5.50
CA LEU A 175 0.58 16.71 -4.48
C LEU A 175 -0.21 17.99 -4.84
N VAL A 176 -0.29 18.32 -6.14
CA VAL A 176 -1.21 19.37 -6.66
C VAL A 176 -2.66 18.95 -6.44
N GLY A 177 -3.01 17.68 -6.71
CA GLY A 177 -4.35 17.14 -6.47
C GLY A 177 -4.82 17.33 -5.03
N TRP A 178 -3.92 17.23 -4.06
CA TRP A 178 -4.23 17.40 -2.62
C TRP A 178 -4.30 18.86 -2.13
N ILE A 179 -4.14 19.86 -3.02
CA ILE A 179 -4.31 21.29 -2.65
C ILE A 179 -5.73 21.56 -2.16
N GLU A 180 -6.74 20.91 -2.74
CA GLU A 180 -8.13 21.09 -2.33
C GLU A 180 -8.36 20.65 -0.88
N GLU A 181 -7.76 19.53 -0.48
CA GLU A 181 -7.83 18.95 0.86
C GLU A 181 -7.09 19.83 1.88
N ALA A 182 -5.96 20.43 1.48
CA ALA A 182 -5.29 21.45 2.29
C ALA A 182 -6.21 22.67 2.52
N HIS A 183 -6.88 23.18 1.49
CA HIS A 183 -7.83 24.28 1.62
C HIS A 183 -9.07 23.92 2.44
N LYS A 184 -9.60 22.69 2.30
CA LYS A 184 -10.66 22.17 3.17
C LYS A 184 -10.19 22.13 4.63
N GLY A 185 -8.95 21.70 4.89
CA GLY A 185 -8.36 21.66 6.22
C GLY A 185 -8.31 23.03 6.87
N LEU A 186 -7.74 24.02 6.18
CA LEU A 186 -7.67 25.40 6.66
C LEU A 186 -9.04 25.99 6.95
N GLU A 187 -10.00 25.86 6.03
CA GLU A 187 -11.35 26.40 6.25
C GLU A 187 -12.12 25.64 7.33
N GLY A 188 -11.86 24.33 7.44
CA GLY A 188 -12.41 23.48 8.50
C GLY A 188 -11.93 23.91 9.88
N LEU A 189 -10.63 24.20 10.04
CA LEU A 189 -10.06 24.71 11.29
C LEU A 189 -10.66 26.07 11.65
N ARG A 190 -10.75 26.99 10.69
CA ARG A 190 -11.28 28.35 10.90
C ARG A 190 -12.76 28.37 11.29
N ARG A 191 -13.59 27.49 10.71
CA ARG A 191 -15.05 27.44 10.98
C ARG A 191 -15.46 26.38 12.00
N ASN A 192 -14.52 25.58 12.49
CA ASN A 192 -14.81 24.38 13.25
C ASN A 192 -15.78 23.42 12.52
N ASP A 193 -15.58 23.25 11.21
CA ASP A 193 -16.42 22.42 10.34
C ASP A 193 -15.88 20.98 10.29
N THR A 194 -16.52 20.08 11.04
CA THR A 194 -16.15 18.67 11.13
C THR A 194 -16.12 17.97 9.78
N GLY A 195 -17.06 18.27 8.87
CA GLY A 195 -17.12 17.61 7.56
C GLY A 195 -15.91 17.95 6.70
N ARG A 196 -15.50 19.23 6.70
CA ARG A 196 -14.27 19.66 6.02
C ARG A 196 -13.02 19.07 6.65
N LEU A 197 -12.97 19.02 7.97
CA LEU A 197 -11.84 18.43 8.71
C LEU A 197 -11.68 16.92 8.41
N LEU A 198 -12.77 16.17 8.33
CA LEU A 198 -12.72 14.74 7.97
C LEU A 198 -12.19 14.52 6.55
N ASN A 199 -12.64 15.32 5.57
CA ASN A 199 -12.12 15.25 4.21
C ASN A 199 -10.63 15.61 4.15
N ALA A 200 -10.22 16.66 4.86
CA ALA A 200 -8.83 17.08 4.94
C ALA A 200 -7.95 16.00 5.59
N ARG A 201 -8.40 15.39 6.69
CA ARG A 201 -7.67 14.31 7.35
C ARG A 201 -7.39 13.15 6.40
N LEU A 202 -8.39 12.72 5.62
CA LEU A 202 -8.22 11.61 4.67
C LEU A 202 -7.13 11.91 3.63
N GLY A 203 -7.23 13.05 2.94
CA GLY A 203 -6.27 13.42 1.90
C GLY A 203 -4.88 13.74 2.45
N LEU A 204 -4.81 14.48 3.57
CA LEU A 204 -3.56 14.90 4.19
C LEU A 204 -2.89 13.81 5.05
N SER A 205 -3.43 12.60 5.09
CA SER A 205 -2.78 11.42 5.68
C SER A 205 -2.45 10.39 4.59
N TRP A 206 -3.46 9.72 4.06
CA TRP A 206 -3.31 8.67 3.05
C TRP A 206 -2.75 9.22 1.74
N GLY A 207 -3.29 10.34 1.25
CA GLY A 207 -2.84 10.97 0.01
C GLY A 207 -1.36 11.38 0.07
N LEU A 208 -0.91 11.95 1.19
CA LEU A 208 0.50 12.34 1.36
C LEU A 208 1.44 11.14 1.57
N ALA A 209 0.97 10.06 2.21
CA ALA A 209 1.72 8.80 2.25
C ALA A 209 1.92 8.22 0.84
N TRP A 210 0.89 8.28 -0.01
CA TRP A 210 0.96 7.85 -1.41
C TRP A 210 1.96 8.69 -2.22
N VAL A 211 1.90 10.03 -2.12
CA VAL A 211 2.87 10.94 -2.76
C VAL A 211 4.29 10.55 -2.39
N MET A 212 4.54 10.30 -1.10
CA MET A 212 5.88 9.93 -0.62
C MET A 212 6.30 8.52 -1.07
N ARG A 213 5.36 7.57 -1.16
CA ARG A 213 5.62 6.23 -1.70
C ARG A 213 6.14 6.30 -3.13
N LEU A 214 5.50 7.12 -3.98
CA LEU A 214 5.93 7.35 -5.35
C LEU A 214 7.31 8.01 -5.41
N HIS A 215 7.47 9.15 -4.72
CA HIS A 215 8.72 9.90 -4.71
C HIS A 215 9.91 9.07 -4.18
N ARG A 216 9.68 8.12 -3.27
CA ARG A 216 10.73 7.24 -2.73
C ARG A 216 10.87 5.92 -3.46
N GLY A 217 10.05 5.63 -4.47
CA GLY A 217 10.06 4.36 -5.20
C GLY A 217 9.82 3.15 -4.31
N VAL A 218 8.95 3.28 -3.30
CA VAL A 218 8.74 2.24 -2.29
C VAL A 218 7.83 1.16 -2.87
N LEU A 219 8.45 0.03 -3.18
CA LEU A 219 7.77 -1.21 -3.57
C LEU A 219 7.24 -1.88 -2.30
N ALA A 220 6.00 -1.58 -1.92
CA ALA A 220 5.41 -2.14 -0.70
C ALA A 220 5.11 -3.64 -0.90
N ALA A 221 5.30 -4.44 0.15
CA ALA A 221 5.02 -5.87 0.10
C ALA A 221 3.52 -6.17 0.09
N SER A 222 2.72 -5.28 0.70
CA SER A 222 1.27 -5.37 0.73
C SER A 222 0.66 -4.01 1.05
N ASP A 223 -0.64 -3.87 0.80
CA ASP A 223 -1.42 -2.70 1.26
C ASP A 223 -1.44 -2.57 2.77
N ASN A 224 -1.14 -3.63 3.53
CA ASN A 224 -1.06 -3.58 4.99
C ASN A 224 0.30 -3.08 5.51
N THR A 225 1.36 -3.17 4.72
CA THR A 225 2.71 -2.72 5.13
C THR A 225 3.07 -1.36 4.55
N PHE A 226 2.25 -0.80 3.63
CA PHE A 226 2.56 0.45 2.95
C PHE A 226 2.97 1.58 3.92
N PHE A 227 2.27 1.70 5.06
CA PHE A 227 2.51 2.75 6.05
C PHE A 227 3.90 2.61 6.67
N SER A 228 4.25 1.42 7.14
CA SER A 228 5.56 1.14 7.72
C SER A 228 6.67 1.18 6.68
N ASP A 229 6.40 0.75 5.45
CA ASP A 229 7.39 0.71 4.37
C ASP A 229 7.77 2.14 3.95
N VAL A 230 6.78 3.04 3.80
CA VAL A 230 7.02 4.45 3.48
C VAL A 230 7.75 5.16 4.63
N ILE A 231 7.34 4.94 5.88
CA ILE A 231 8.04 5.52 7.04
C ILE A 231 9.49 5.04 7.10
N SER A 232 9.74 3.76 6.86
CA SER A 232 11.10 3.21 6.87
C SER A 232 11.96 3.83 5.78
N ALA A 233 11.39 4.08 4.60
CA ALA A 233 12.09 4.70 3.48
C ALA A 233 12.41 6.19 3.69
N VAL A 234 11.51 6.94 4.35
CA VAL A 234 11.76 8.35 4.69
C VAL A 234 12.67 8.49 5.90
N GLY A 235 12.55 7.57 6.86
CA GLY A 235 13.22 7.57 8.15
C GLY A 235 12.21 7.77 9.29
N PRO A 236 12.13 6.84 10.26
CA PRO A 236 11.12 6.88 11.34
C PRO A 236 11.28 8.09 12.29
N GLU A 237 12.51 8.59 12.44
CA GLU A 237 12.84 9.72 13.31
C GLU A 237 12.64 11.09 12.64
N THR A 238 12.18 11.11 11.39
CA THR A 238 11.97 12.36 10.67
C THR A 238 10.75 13.12 11.19
N LYS A 239 10.76 14.44 11.02
CA LYS A 239 9.58 15.27 11.26
C LYS A 239 8.40 14.82 10.41
N TRP A 240 8.66 14.43 9.16
CA TRP A 240 7.66 13.90 8.24
C TRP A 240 6.95 12.66 8.82
N ALA A 241 7.71 11.64 9.27
CA ALA A 241 7.13 10.43 9.84
C ALA A 241 6.28 10.71 11.10
N ARG A 242 6.75 11.58 12.00
CA ARG A 242 5.96 11.98 13.18
C ARG A 242 4.66 12.68 12.81
N LEU A 243 4.70 13.58 11.83
CA LEU A 243 3.51 14.28 11.34
C LEU A 243 2.52 13.31 10.68
N LEU A 244 3.02 12.32 9.93
CA LEU A 244 2.19 11.28 9.33
C LEU A 244 1.45 10.45 10.39
N HIS A 245 2.15 9.98 11.43
CA HIS A 245 1.53 9.27 12.55
C HIS A 245 0.39 10.08 13.16
N ARG A 246 0.65 11.36 13.46
CA ARG A 246 -0.35 12.27 14.03
C ARG A 246 -1.53 12.50 13.07
N ALA A 247 -1.28 12.68 11.78
CA ALA A 247 -2.34 12.88 10.77
C ALA A 247 -3.25 11.66 10.62
N PHE A 248 -2.70 10.44 10.78
CA PHE A 248 -3.49 9.21 10.80
C PHE A 248 -4.28 8.99 12.10
N GLY A 249 -3.96 9.74 13.16
CA GLY A 249 -4.50 9.51 14.50
C GLY A 249 -3.83 8.32 15.21
N ILE A 250 -2.64 7.92 14.80
CA ILE A 250 -1.89 6.84 15.44
C ILE A 250 -1.13 7.44 16.63
N ALA A 251 -1.60 7.17 17.85
CA ALA A 251 -0.96 7.62 19.07
C ALA A 251 0.50 7.14 19.13
N VAL A 252 1.42 8.08 19.33
CA VAL A 252 2.82 7.77 19.64
C VAL A 252 2.93 7.76 21.17
N GLY A 253 2.47 6.68 21.83
CA GLY A 253 2.45 6.57 23.30
C GLY A 253 1.26 5.77 23.85
N GLY A 254 1.17 5.67 25.19
CA GLY A 254 0.17 4.87 25.92
C GLY A 254 -1.29 5.30 25.72
N GLU A 255 -2.21 4.53 26.31
CA GLU A 255 -3.66 4.44 26.00
C GLU A 255 -4.50 5.74 26.06
N ASP A 256 -3.95 6.87 26.51
CA ASP A 256 -4.71 8.12 26.74
C ASP A 256 -4.24 9.32 25.89
N ASN A 257 -3.42 9.07 24.86
CA ASN A 257 -2.80 10.13 24.06
C ASN A 257 -3.50 10.35 22.70
N SER A 258 -4.85 10.26 22.67
CA SER A 258 -5.62 10.45 21.44
C SER A 258 -5.63 11.91 21.01
N LEU A 259 -5.29 12.18 19.76
CA LEU A 259 -5.36 13.52 19.19
C LEU A 259 -6.80 13.89 18.83
N SER A 260 -7.14 15.16 19.01
CA SER A 260 -8.38 15.71 18.45
C SER A 260 -8.30 15.77 16.92
N LEU A 261 -9.45 15.74 16.25
CA LEU A 261 -9.52 15.90 14.79
C LEU A 261 -8.84 17.18 14.29
N ARG A 262 -8.89 18.28 15.07
CA ARG A 262 -8.18 19.53 14.75
C ARG A 262 -6.67 19.34 14.76
N GLU A 263 -6.12 18.62 15.73
CA GLU A 263 -4.68 18.32 15.82
C GLU A 263 -4.22 17.36 14.72
N GLU A 264 -5.04 16.36 14.37
CA GLU A 264 -4.79 15.45 13.25
C GLU A 264 -4.69 16.23 11.93
N VAL A 265 -5.69 17.10 11.65
CA VAL A 265 -5.70 17.93 10.43
C VAL A 265 -4.57 18.94 10.42
N THR A 266 -4.27 19.58 11.56
CA THR A 266 -3.13 20.50 11.68
C THR A 266 -1.82 19.76 11.37
N SER A 267 -1.67 18.53 11.89
CA SER A 267 -0.51 17.69 11.59
C SER A 267 -0.44 17.31 10.11
N GLY A 268 -1.59 17.03 9.46
CA GLY A 268 -1.67 16.79 8.02
C GLY A 268 -1.31 18.01 7.16
N LEU A 269 -1.71 19.21 7.56
CA LEU A 269 -1.31 20.45 6.87
C LEU A 269 0.20 20.69 6.99
N LEU A 270 0.78 20.47 8.17
CA LEU A 270 2.23 20.53 8.36
C LEU A 270 2.95 19.42 7.60
N LEU A 271 2.34 18.24 7.48
CA LEU A 271 2.84 17.13 6.67
C LEU A 271 2.89 17.51 5.19
N TYR A 272 1.89 18.24 4.68
CA TYR A 272 1.89 18.76 3.31
C TYR A 272 3.12 19.65 3.08
N CYS A 273 3.39 20.58 4.00
CA CYS A 273 4.58 21.44 3.92
C CYS A 273 5.90 20.67 3.98
N GLU A 274 5.97 19.64 4.82
CA GLU A 274 7.16 18.80 4.94
C GLU A 274 7.36 17.92 3.69
N THR A 275 6.26 17.40 3.12
CA THR A 275 6.26 16.65 1.86
C THR A 275 6.81 17.52 0.73
N PHE A 276 6.30 18.74 0.56
CA PHE A 276 6.87 19.70 -0.40
C PHE A 276 8.36 19.93 -0.17
N SER A 277 8.79 20.10 1.08
CA SER A 277 10.20 20.37 1.40
C SER A 277 11.14 19.22 1.00
N LEU A 278 10.65 17.98 1.02
CA LEU A 278 11.38 16.79 0.57
C LEU A 278 11.37 16.63 -0.96
N LEU A 279 10.29 17.03 -1.62
CA LEU A 279 10.09 16.83 -3.06
C LEU A 279 10.60 18.00 -3.92
N LYS A 280 10.75 19.21 -3.35
CA LYS A 280 10.91 20.47 -4.09
C LYS A 280 11.97 20.49 -5.20
N GLU A 281 13.08 19.76 -5.03
CA GLU A 281 14.16 19.72 -6.02
C GLU A 281 13.82 18.85 -7.24
N ALA A 282 12.81 17.98 -7.11
CA ALA A 282 12.35 17.06 -8.15
C ALA A 282 11.05 17.52 -8.84
N LEU A 283 10.42 18.59 -8.36
CA LEU A 283 9.13 19.05 -8.89
C LEU A 283 9.26 19.77 -10.24
N PRO A 284 8.34 19.51 -11.19
CA PRO A 284 8.16 20.38 -12.36
C PRO A 284 7.85 21.82 -11.94
N ARG A 285 8.30 22.80 -12.73
CA ARG A 285 8.15 24.24 -12.41
C ARG A 285 6.69 24.67 -12.20
N ASP A 286 5.78 24.15 -13.02
CA ASP A 286 4.37 24.54 -12.97
C ASP A 286 3.70 24.01 -11.69
N ASP A 287 3.98 22.76 -11.32
CA ASP A 287 3.49 22.15 -10.07
C ASP A 287 4.09 22.85 -8.84
N PHE A 288 5.39 23.16 -8.89
CA PHE A 288 6.11 23.84 -7.81
C PHE A 288 5.42 25.13 -7.38
N ALA A 289 5.04 26.00 -8.33
CA ALA A 289 4.44 27.29 -8.01
C ALA A 289 3.09 27.17 -7.29
N LEU A 290 2.25 26.20 -7.69
CA LEU A 290 0.95 25.93 -7.06
C LEU A 290 1.14 25.38 -5.64
N ILE A 291 2.07 24.45 -5.46
CA ILE A 291 2.35 23.83 -4.17
C ILE A 291 2.99 24.85 -3.22
N GLU A 292 3.94 25.65 -3.69
CA GLU A 292 4.60 26.70 -2.88
C GLU A 292 3.61 27.76 -2.39
N ALA A 293 2.70 28.20 -3.26
CA ALA A 293 1.62 29.12 -2.87
C ALA A 293 0.74 28.52 -1.78
N THR A 294 0.41 27.23 -1.88
CA THR A 294 -0.38 26.50 -0.89
C THR A 294 0.37 26.35 0.44
N VAL A 295 1.66 25.98 0.41
CA VAL A 295 2.52 25.89 1.61
C VAL A 295 2.64 27.25 2.30
N SER A 296 2.84 28.32 1.54
CA SER A 296 2.91 29.68 2.07
C SER A 296 1.61 30.09 2.76
N ARG A 297 0.46 29.69 2.19
CA ARG A 297 -0.85 29.89 2.81
C ARG A 297 -0.98 29.10 4.11
N ILE A 298 -0.67 27.80 4.11
CA ILE A 298 -0.76 26.96 5.31
C ILE A 298 0.03 27.58 6.47
N ARG A 299 1.29 27.96 6.23
CA ARG A 299 2.16 28.54 7.26
C ARG A 299 1.55 29.82 7.85
N ARG A 300 1.11 30.75 6.98
CA ARG A 300 0.50 32.01 7.42
C ARG A 300 -0.75 31.79 8.26
N GLU A 301 -1.67 30.94 7.82
CA GLU A 301 -2.94 30.73 8.54
C GLU A 301 -2.71 30.02 9.89
N LEU A 302 -1.81 29.02 9.95
CA LEU A 302 -1.50 28.33 11.21
C LEU A 302 -0.71 29.20 12.20
N GLU A 303 0.16 30.09 11.72
CA GLU A 303 0.81 31.11 12.57
C GLU A 303 -0.23 32.06 13.18
N CYS A 304 -1.21 32.51 12.40
CA CYS A 304 -2.31 33.33 12.90
C CYS A 304 -3.18 32.59 13.93
N GLU A 305 -3.49 31.31 13.72
CA GLU A 305 -4.24 30.50 14.69
C GLU A 305 -3.48 30.32 16.01
N LEU A 306 -2.17 30.06 15.94
CA LEU A 306 -1.33 29.95 17.14
C LEU A 306 -1.34 31.27 17.93
N LEU A 307 -1.14 32.40 17.26
CA LEU A 307 -1.17 33.72 17.91
C LEU A 307 -2.54 34.03 18.53
N ALA A 308 -3.64 33.72 17.83
CA ALA A 308 -4.99 33.91 18.35
C ALA A 308 -5.28 33.06 19.59
N ALA A 309 -4.73 31.83 19.67
CA ALA A 309 -4.87 30.97 20.84
C ALA A 309 -4.08 31.49 22.07
N TYR A 310 -2.99 32.25 21.86
CA TYR A 310 -2.23 32.89 22.94
C TYR A 310 -2.88 34.17 23.46
N GLU A 311 -3.66 34.87 22.64
CA GLU A 311 -4.33 36.13 22.99
C GLU A 311 -5.71 35.95 23.67
N ASP A 312 -6.21 34.72 23.78
CA ASP A 312 -7.42 34.37 24.53
C ASP A 312 -7.07 33.78 25.92
N PRO A 313 -6.96 34.60 26.98
CA PRO A 313 -6.67 34.12 28.34
C PRO A 313 -7.84 33.34 28.98
N GLY A 314 -8.93 33.06 28.25
CA GLY A 314 -10.09 32.30 28.71
C GLY A 314 -10.16 30.82 28.29
N GLY A 315 -9.19 30.30 27.55
CA GLY A 315 -9.14 28.89 27.14
C GLY A 315 -8.83 27.92 28.29
N PRO A 316 -9.31 26.65 28.25
CA PRO A 316 -9.19 25.73 29.38
C PRO A 316 -7.73 25.45 29.71
N ALA A 317 -7.39 25.61 30.99
CA ALA A 317 -6.07 25.25 31.52
C ALA A 317 -5.75 23.79 31.19
N ILE A 318 -4.61 23.59 30.52
CA ILE A 318 -3.94 22.28 30.39
C ILE A 318 -3.46 21.83 31.77
#